data_AF-A0A1H2CJQ4-F1
#
_entry.id   AF-A0A1H2CJQ4-F1
#
_cell.length_a   1.000
_cell.length_b   1.000
_cell.length_c   1.000
_cell.angle_alpha   90.00
_cell.angle_beta   90.00
_cell.angle_gamma   90.00
#
_symmetry.space_group_name_H-M   'P 1'
#
loop_
_entity.id
_entity.type
_entity.pdbx_description
1 polymer ?
#
loop_
_entity_poly.entity_id
_entity_poly.type
_entity_poly.pdbx_seq_one_letter_code
_entity_poly.pdbx_strand_id
1 'polypeptide(L)'
;MDDASVDAAIAGLVARLADLSRTVESGADSAQLLGALEVLREIRERVAGIEAPLIAAARDAGASWAQLAPALGVTSRQAAERRFLRLDPTPGGTTVEGRVRAVRGRRAGQRAVTAWARSNAAELRRVAGQVSTTSGLTDAAQNHADELGDALGGDDPATLLPLLETASEHVRDSHPDLADHIDTLTTAAQDRRDAATADHHDR
;
A
#
# COMPACT_ATOMS: atom_id res chain seq x y z
N MET A 1 -12.28 -17.73 7.58
CA MET A 1 -12.83 -16.78 8.57
C MET A 1 -14.09 -17.44 9.10
N ASP A 2 -14.06 -17.92 10.34
CA ASP A 2 -15.15 -18.71 10.91
C ASP A 2 -16.39 -17.84 11.20
N ASP A 3 -17.57 -18.43 11.02
CA ASP A 3 -18.89 -17.79 11.20
C ASP A 3 -19.03 -17.15 12.60
N ALA A 4 -18.52 -17.85 13.62
CA ALA A 4 -18.48 -17.37 15.00
C ALA A 4 -17.61 -16.10 15.20
N SER A 5 -16.59 -15.89 14.36
CA SER A 5 -15.75 -14.68 14.41
C SER A 5 -16.46 -13.48 13.77
N VAL A 6 -17.30 -13.70 12.76
CA VAL A 6 -18.12 -12.67 12.12
C VAL A 6 -19.24 -12.24 13.06
N ASP A 7 -19.92 -13.18 13.69
CA ASP A 7 -20.99 -12.91 14.66
C ASP A 7 -20.49 -12.10 15.87
N ALA A 8 -19.31 -12.46 16.40
CA ALA A 8 -18.68 -11.70 17.49
C ALA A 8 -18.33 -10.27 17.07
N ALA A 9 -17.86 -10.07 15.83
CA ALA A 9 -17.56 -8.74 15.30
C ALA A 9 -18.83 -7.89 15.10
N ILE A 10 -19.91 -8.49 14.61
CA ILE A 10 -21.22 -7.83 14.46
C ILE A 10 -21.77 -7.44 15.84
N ALA A 11 -21.77 -8.36 16.80
CA ALA A 11 -22.21 -8.08 18.17
C ALA A 11 -21.40 -6.94 18.81
N GLY A 12 -20.07 -6.92 18.61
CA GLY A 12 -19.20 -5.85 19.07
C GLY A 12 -19.46 -4.49 18.42
N LEU A 13 -19.87 -4.46 17.14
CA LEU A 13 -20.28 -3.22 16.46
C LEU A 13 -21.62 -2.70 16.98
N VAL A 14 -22.61 -3.60 17.16
CA VAL A 14 -23.93 -3.26 17.71
C VAL A 14 -23.79 -2.69 19.11
N ALA A 15 -22.96 -3.29 19.96
CA ALA A 15 -22.69 -2.80 21.31
C ALA A 15 -22.11 -1.37 21.30
N ARG A 16 -21.12 -1.10 20.43
CA ARG A 16 -20.53 0.24 20.27
C ARG A 16 -21.53 1.28 19.79
N LEU A 17 -22.41 0.94 18.85
CA LEU A 17 -23.48 1.85 18.39
C LEU A 17 -24.49 2.14 19.51
N ALA A 18 -24.80 1.16 20.36
CA ALA A 18 -25.65 1.34 21.53
C ALA A 18 -25.00 2.21 22.62
N ASP A 19 -23.68 2.09 22.82
CA ASP A 19 -22.92 3.00 23.69
C ASP A 19 -22.95 4.44 23.16
N LEU A 20 -22.70 4.66 21.87
CA LEU A 20 -22.78 5.99 21.25
C LEU A 20 -24.16 6.63 21.44
N SER A 21 -25.22 5.86 21.25
CA SER A 21 -26.60 6.34 21.44
C SER A 21 -26.86 6.76 22.89
N ARG A 22 -26.38 5.97 23.86
CA ARG A 22 -26.47 6.33 25.29
C ARG A 22 -25.67 7.58 25.64
N THR A 23 -24.50 7.78 25.04
CA THR A 23 -23.70 9.01 25.25
C THR A 23 -24.45 10.27 24.80
N VAL A 24 -25.26 10.18 23.74
CA VAL A 24 -26.09 11.30 23.27
C VAL A 24 -27.25 11.57 24.23
N GLU A 25 -27.85 10.52 24.79
CA GLU A 25 -29.03 10.63 25.67
C GLU A 25 -28.69 11.05 27.11
N SER A 26 -27.48 10.80 27.59
CA SER A 26 -27.11 10.95 29.01
C SER A 26 -26.65 12.34 29.43
N GLY A 27 -26.76 13.36 28.57
CA GLY A 27 -26.23 14.70 28.87
C GLY A 27 -24.71 14.71 29.07
N ALA A 28 -23.99 13.96 28.23
CA ALA A 28 -22.55 13.79 28.29
C ALA A 28 -21.77 15.11 28.14
N ASP A 29 -20.58 15.17 28.74
CA ASP A 29 -19.69 16.32 28.64
C ASP A 29 -19.00 16.41 27.26
N SER A 30 -18.33 17.55 27.01
CA SER A 30 -17.66 17.81 25.73
C SER A 30 -16.60 16.77 25.38
N ALA A 31 -15.89 16.20 26.36
CA ALA A 31 -14.84 15.21 26.08
C ALA A 31 -15.45 13.87 25.68
N GLN A 32 -16.52 13.46 26.35
CA GLN A 32 -17.28 12.26 26.02
C GLN A 32 -17.91 12.33 24.63
N LEU A 33 -18.44 13.49 24.23
CA LEU A 33 -19.01 13.69 22.90
C LEU A 33 -17.94 13.66 21.79
N LEU A 34 -16.77 14.24 22.02
CA LEU A 34 -15.66 14.18 21.07
C LEU A 34 -15.15 12.74 20.89
N GLY A 35 -14.96 12.00 21.98
CA GLY A 35 -14.61 10.57 21.90
C GLY A 35 -15.67 9.74 21.18
N ALA A 36 -16.96 10.04 21.39
CA ALA A 36 -18.04 9.40 20.64
C ALA A 36 -17.97 9.68 19.13
N LEU A 37 -17.59 10.90 18.72
CA LEU A 37 -17.41 11.25 17.31
C LEU A 37 -16.20 10.54 16.67
N GLU A 38 -15.13 10.32 17.43
CA GLU A 38 -13.97 9.53 16.99
C GLU A 38 -14.36 8.08 16.74
N VAL A 39 -15.06 7.44 17.68
CA VAL A 39 -15.57 6.07 17.52
C VAL A 39 -16.54 5.99 16.32
N LEU A 40 -17.41 6.98 16.14
CA LEU A 40 -18.31 7.04 14.97
C LEU A 40 -17.54 7.19 13.65
N ARG A 41 -16.40 7.90 13.63
CA ARG A 41 -15.52 7.99 12.46
C ARG A 41 -14.91 6.62 12.14
N GLU A 42 -14.36 5.93 13.13
CA GLU A 42 -13.76 4.60 12.94
C GLU A 42 -14.77 3.57 12.41
N ILE A 43 -16.00 3.58 12.96
CA ILE A 43 -17.08 2.72 12.46
C ILE A 43 -17.39 3.02 10.99
N ARG A 44 -17.48 4.30 10.61
CA ARG A 44 -17.75 4.70 9.22
C ARG A 44 -16.62 4.27 8.28
N GLU A 45 -15.37 4.36 8.71
CA GLU A 45 -14.21 3.89 7.93
C GLU A 45 -14.25 2.38 7.73
N ARG A 46 -14.56 1.61 8.79
CA ARG A 46 -14.72 0.15 8.72
C ARG A 46 -15.84 -0.26 7.75
N VAL A 47 -16.98 0.43 7.79
CA VAL A 47 -18.12 0.18 6.90
C VAL A 47 -17.80 0.58 5.46
N ALA A 48 -17.17 1.74 5.24
CA ALA A 48 -16.76 2.18 3.91
C ALA A 48 -15.78 1.20 3.26
N GLY A 49 -14.86 0.62 4.05
CA GLY A 49 -13.93 -0.42 3.62
C GLY A 49 -14.60 -1.73 3.16
N ILE A 50 -15.88 -1.96 3.48
CA ILE A 50 -16.66 -3.12 3.02
C ILE A 50 -17.59 -2.71 1.86
N GLU A 51 -18.22 -1.54 1.95
CA GLU A 51 -19.26 -1.10 1.02
C GLU A 51 -18.72 -0.91 -0.41
N ALA A 52 -17.57 -0.23 -0.59
CA ALA A 52 -17.00 -0.03 -1.92
C ALA A 52 -16.58 -1.34 -2.62
N PRO A 53 -15.84 -2.27 -1.97
CA PRO A 53 -15.56 -3.58 -2.55
C PRO A 53 -16.81 -4.40 -2.89
N LEU A 54 -17.85 -4.35 -2.06
CA LEU A 54 -19.10 -5.07 -2.31
C LEU A 54 -19.83 -4.52 -3.54
N ILE A 55 -19.86 -3.19 -3.70
CA ILE A 55 -20.40 -2.54 -4.90
C ILE A 55 -19.58 -2.94 -6.13
N ALA A 56 -18.24 -2.94 -6.03
CA ALA A 56 -17.36 -3.34 -7.13
C ALA A 56 -17.59 -4.80 -7.54
N ALA A 57 -17.65 -5.73 -6.58
CA ALA A 57 -17.95 -7.14 -6.84
C ALA A 57 -19.33 -7.33 -7.51
N ALA A 58 -20.34 -6.56 -7.09
CA ALA A 58 -21.65 -6.59 -7.74
C ALA A 58 -21.60 -6.05 -9.19
N ARG A 59 -20.78 -5.01 -9.45
CA ARG A 59 -20.56 -4.47 -10.81
C ARG A 59 -19.84 -5.50 -11.69
N ASP A 60 -18.85 -6.20 -11.16
CA ASP A 60 -18.11 -7.26 -11.87
C ASP A 60 -19.01 -8.48 -12.16
N ALA A 61 -19.96 -8.78 -11.28
CA ALA A 61 -21.02 -9.75 -11.51
C ALA A 61 -22.12 -9.27 -12.48
N GLY A 62 -22.01 -8.06 -13.04
CA GLY A 62 -22.89 -7.53 -14.08
C GLY A 62 -24.05 -6.65 -13.60
N ALA A 63 -24.17 -6.36 -12.30
CA ALA A 63 -25.23 -5.48 -11.80
C ALA A 63 -25.05 -4.05 -12.33
N SER A 64 -26.08 -3.48 -12.94
CA SER A 64 -26.06 -2.08 -13.38
C SER A 64 -26.23 -1.12 -12.21
N TRP A 65 -25.76 0.13 -12.37
CA TRP A 65 -25.99 1.19 -11.39
C TRP A 65 -27.49 1.45 -11.09
N ALA A 66 -28.38 1.18 -12.04
CA ALA A 66 -29.81 1.29 -11.83
C ALA A 66 -30.34 0.18 -10.91
N GLN A 67 -29.80 -1.04 -11.00
CA GLN A 67 -30.12 -2.16 -10.11
C GLN A 67 -29.51 -1.98 -8.71
N LEU A 68 -28.36 -1.33 -8.61
CA LEU A 68 -27.70 -1.04 -7.33
C LEU A 68 -28.36 0.08 -6.54
N ALA A 69 -28.98 1.06 -7.22
CA ALA A 69 -29.61 2.21 -6.58
C ALA A 69 -30.58 1.84 -5.43
N PRO A 70 -31.57 0.95 -5.61
CA PRO A 70 -32.46 0.55 -4.52
C PRO A 70 -31.71 -0.18 -3.38
N ALA A 71 -30.72 -1.02 -3.68
CA ALA A 71 -29.94 -1.73 -2.66
C ALA A 71 -29.07 -0.79 -1.80
N LEU A 72 -28.62 0.33 -2.39
CA LEU A 72 -27.85 1.37 -1.69
C LEU A 72 -28.73 2.43 -1.01
N GLY A 73 -30.06 2.27 -1.05
CA GLY A 73 -31.02 3.22 -0.46
C GLY A 73 -31.06 4.57 -1.18
N VAL A 74 -30.71 4.64 -2.46
CA VAL A 74 -30.72 5.87 -3.26
C VAL A 74 -31.71 5.79 -4.42
N THR A 75 -32.24 6.94 -4.83
CA THR A 75 -33.38 7.02 -5.75
C THR A 75 -33.01 6.94 -7.23
N SER A 76 -31.72 6.99 -7.57
CA SER A 76 -31.29 7.02 -8.97
C SER A 76 -29.92 6.37 -9.20
N ARG A 77 -29.71 5.96 -10.45
CA ARG A 77 -28.43 5.51 -11.00
C ARG A 77 -27.29 6.48 -10.65
N GLN A 78 -27.49 7.77 -10.92
CA GLN A 78 -26.50 8.82 -10.70
C GLN A 78 -26.16 8.98 -9.22
N ALA A 79 -27.15 8.85 -8.33
CA ALA A 79 -26.92 8.89 -6.90
C ALA A 79 -26.11 7.68 -6.40
N ALA A 80 -26.35 6.49 -6.97
CA ALA A 80 -25.60 5.28 -6.67
C ALA A 80 -24.13 5.41 -7.11
N GLU A 81 -23.91 5.85 -8.34
CA GLU A 81 -22.58 6.07 -8.90
C GLU A 81 -21.80 7.12 -8.09
N ARG A 82 -22.43 8.26 -7.76
CA ARG A 82 -21.81 9.30 -6.91
C ARG A 82 -21.49 8.80 -5.51
N ARG A 83 -22.32 7.92 -4.92
CA ARG A 83 -22.04 7.32 -3.61
C ARG A 83 -20.81 6.43 -3.69
N PHE A 84 -20.74 5.53 -4.66
CA PHE A 84 -19.58 4.67 -4.87
C PHE A 84 -18.29 5.49 -5.04
N LEU A 85 -18.32 6.53 -5.87
CA LEU A 85 -17.15 7.40 -6.12
C LEU A 85 -16.68 8.18 -4.88
N ARG A 86 -17.54 8.40 -3.89
CA ARG A 86 -17.15 9.01 -2.60
C ARG A 86 -16.61 8.00 -1.60
N LEU A 87 -17.00 6.74 -1.74
CA LEU A 87 -16.61 5.66 -0.83
C LEU A 87 -15.33 4.97 -1.28
N ASP A 88 -15.00 5.03 -2.57
CA ASP A 88 -13.82 4.40 -3.14
C ASP A 88 -12.54 5.15 -2.73
N PRO A 89 -11.70 4.58 -1.84
CA PRO A 89 -10.43 5.17 -1.43
C PRO A 89 -9.29 4.76 -2.37
N THR A 90 -9.56 4.02 -3.45
CA THR A 90 -8.50 3.32 -4.21
C THR A 90 -7.56 4.28 -4.94
N PRO A 91 -6.24 4.22 -4.68
CA PRO A 91 -5.24 4.84 -5.52
C PRO A 91 -5.26 4.18 -6.91
N GLY A 92 -5.88 4.84 -7.89
CA GLY A 92 -5.88 4.38 -9.28
C GLY A 92 -7.18 3.77 -9.80
N GLY A 93 -8.33 4.13 -9.22
CA GLY A 93 -9.67 3.68 -9.66
C GLY A 93 -9.94 3.73 -11.17
N THR A 94 -11.02 3.07 -11.60
CA THR A 94 -11.40 2.77 -13.00
C THR A 94 -11.68 3.99 -13.90
N THR A 95 -11.50 5.21 -13.39
CA THR A 95 -11.69 6.47 -14.12
C THR A 95 -10.40 6.91 -14.85
N VAL A 96 -10.55 7.74 -15.90
CA VAL A 96 -9.40 8.31 -16.64
C VAL A 96 -8.51 9.15 -15.71
N GLU A 97 -9.10 9.90 -14.79
CA GLU A 97 -8.37 10.73 -13.81
C GLU A 97 -7.66 9.89 -12.75
N GLY A 98 -8.27 8.80 -12.27
CA GLY A 98 -7.64 7.83 -11.37
C GLY A 98 -6.41 7.18 -12.02
N ARG A 99 -6.51 6.80 -13.31
CA ARG A 99 -5.38 6.27 -14.08
C ARG A 99 -4.25 7.29 -14.22
N VAL A 100 -4.56 8.56 -14.49
CA VAL A 100 -3.56 9.64 -14.59
C VAL A 100 -2.87 9.87 -13.24
N ARG A 101 -3.62 9.89 -12.13
CA ARG A 101 -3.07 10.03 -10.77
C ARG A 101 -2.17 8.85 -10.41
N ALA A 102 -2.57 7.61 -10.72
CA ALA A 102 -1.74 6.42 -10.51
C ALA A 102 -0.44 6.47 -11.33
N VAL A 103 -0.50 6.91 -12.59
CA VAL A 103 0.71 7.11 -13.42
C VAL A 103 1.60 8.20 -12.83
N ARG A 104 1.05 9.31 -12.33
CA ARG A 104 1.82 10.38 -11.70
C ARG A 104 2.45 9.94 -10.38
N GLY A 105 1.73 9.18 -9.56
CA GLY A 105 2.23 8.57 -8.32
C GLY A 105 3.37 7.60 -8.59
N ARG A 106 3.21 6.66 -9.53
CA ARG A 106 4.29 5.77 -9.98
C ARG A 106 5.52 6.54 -10.46
N ARG A 107 5.33 7.60 -11.24
CA ARG A 107 6.45 8.46 -11.70
C ARG A 107 7.09 9.23 -10.54
N ALA A 108 6.32 9.66 -9.55
CA ALA A 108 6.84 10.32 -8.35
C ALA A 108 7.67 9.35 -7.51
N GLY A 109 7.17 8.14 -7.25
CA GLY A 109 7.91 7.05 -6.61
C GLY A 109 9.20 6.72 -7.35
N GLN A 110 9.15 6.55 -8.68
CA GLN A 110 10.36 6.27 -9.47
C GLN A 110 11.40 7.40 -9.36
N ARG A 111 10.97 8.68 -9.48
CA ARG A 111 11.89 9.82 -9.32
C ARG A 111 12.50 9.87 -7.92
N ALA A 112 11.73 9.54 -6.89
CA ALA A 112 12.20 9.52 -5.52
C ALA A 112 13.25 8.44 -5.28
N VAL A 113 13.05 7.23 -5.82
CA VAL A 113 14.05 6.15 -5.78
C VAL A 113 15.32 6.54 -6.54
N THR A 114 15.19 7.08 -7.74
CA THR A 114 16.36 7.53 -8.51
C THR A 114 17.14 8.63 -7.77
N ALA A 115 16.45 9.59 -7.14
CA ALA A 115 17.11 10.62 -6.34
C ALA A 115 17.81 10.04 -5.11
N TRP A 116 17.16 9.14 -4.38
CA TRP A 116 17.75 8.44 -3.23
C TRP A 116 18.96 7.60 -3.64
N ALA A 117 18.89 6.85 -4.75
CA ALA A 117 19.99 6.03 -5.24
C ALA A 117 21.20 6.88 -5.63
N ARG A 118 20.98 8.06 -6.22
CA ARG A 118 22.06 9.02 -6.51
C ARG A 118 22.70 9.57 -5.25
N SER A 119 21.92 9.88 -4.22
CA SER A 119 22.43 10.32 -2.92
C SER A 119 23.18 9.21 -2.16
N ASN A 120 22.86 7.94 -2.42
CA ASN A 120 23.47 6.77 -1.77
C ASN A 120 24.41 5.99 -2.71
N ALA A 121 24.85 6.60 -3.81
CA ALA A 121 25.51 5.90 -4.91
C ALA A 121 26.85 5.25 -4.52
N ALA A 122 27.60 5.88 -3.62
CA ALA A 122 28.86 5.31 -3.13
C ALA A 122 28.63 4.01 -2.35
N GLU A 123 27.59 3.99 -1.52
CA GLU A 123 27.26 2.84 -0.69
C GLU A 123 26.69 1.69 -1.53
N LEU A 124 25.78 1.99 -2.47
CA LEU A 124 25.27 1.00 -3.42
C LEU A 124 26.39 0.33 -4.22
N ARG A 125 27.37 1.10 -4.71
CA ARG A 125 28.52 0.57 -5.44
C ARG A 125 29.47 -0.24 -4.55
N ARG A 126 29.67 0.19 -3.30
CA ARG A 126 30.49 -0.55 -2.34
C ARG A 126 29.93 -1.95 -2.08
N VAL A 127 28.64 -2.04 -1.81
CA VAL A 127 27.94 -3.31 -1.57
C VAL A 127 27.93 -4.17 -2.83
N ALA A 128 27.66 -3.59 -4.00
CA ALA A 128 27.71 -4.31 -5.27
C ALA A 128 29.11 -4.85 -5.61
N GLY A 129 30.17 -4.09 -5.30
CA GLY A 129 31.56 -4.56 -5.41
C GLY A 129 31.88 -5.72 -4.47
N GLN A 130 31.34 -5.70 -3.25
CA GLN A 130 31.52 -6.79 -2.28
C GLN A 130 30.80 -8.07 -2.74
N VAL A 131 29.58 -7.96 -3.26
CA VAL A 131 28.83 -9.10 -3.79
C VAL A 131 29.52 -9.68 -5.03
N SER A 132 29.96 -8.85 -5.99
CA SER A 132 30.62 -9.32 -7.23
C SER A 132 31.97 -10.02 -7.02
N THR A 133 32.59 -9.85 -5.84
CA THR A 133 33.85 -10.52 -5.48
C THR A 133 33.65 -11.69 -4.52
N THR A 134 32.40 -12.01 -4.17
CA THR A 134 32.07 -13.13 -3.29
C THR A 134 32.38 -14.46 -3.97
N SER A 135 33.18 -15.30 -3.31
CA SER A 135 33.59 -16.61 -3.81
C SER A 135 32.75 -17.73 -3.20
N GLY A 136 32.67 -18.89 -3.87
CA GLY A 136 31.93 -20.06 -3.37
C GLY A 136 30.43 -20.02 -3.65
N LEU A 137 30.02 -19.22 -4.64
CA LEU A 137 28.65 -19.13 -5.12
C LEU A 137 28.28 -20.32 -6.02
N THR A 138 26.98 -20.65 -6.07
CA THR A 138 26.44 -21.57 -7.09
C THR A 138 26.50 -20.94 -8.48
N ASP A 139 26.39 -21.72 -9.56
CA ASP A 139 26.44 -21.18 -10.93
C ASP A 139 25.37 -20.09 -11.18
N ALA A 140 24.17 -20.24 -10.61
CA ALA A 140 23.10 -19.24 -10.71
C ALA A 140 23.46 -17.95 -9.96
N ALA A 141 24.04 -18.08 -8.76
CA ALA A 141 24.50 -16.94 -7.97
C ALA A 141 25.71 -16.23 -8.61
N GLN A 142 26.59 -16.98 -9.28
CA GLN A 142 27.73 -16.42 -10.01
C GLN A 142 27.28 -15.58 -11.20
N ASN A 143 26.33 -16.08 -12.01
CA ASN A 143 25.77 -15.31 -13.12
C ASN A 143 25.16 -13.98 -12.63
N HIS A 144 24.47 -14.02 -11.50
CA HIS A 144 23.87 -12.82 -10.89
C HIS A 144 24.92 -11.84 -10.35
N ALA A 145 26.03 -12.36 -9.80
CA ALA A 145 27.18 -11.56 -9.36
C ALA A 145 27.91 -10.90 -10.55
N ASP A 146 28.00 -11.59 -11.69
CA ASP A 146 28.57 -11.07 -12.93
C ASP A 146 27.70 -9.93 -13.52
N GLU A 147 26.36 -10.10 -13.55
CA GLU A 147 25.40 -9.04 -13.94
C GLU A 147 25.52 -7.79 -13.06
N LEU A 148 25.71 -7.99 -11.74
CA LEU A 148 25.96 -6.90 -10.79
C LEU A 148 27.31 -6.22 -11.05
N GLY A 149 28.34 -6.99 -11.43
CA GLY A 149 29.64 -6.50 -11.86
C GLY A 149 29.55 -5.60 -13.10
N ASP A 150 28.79 -6.02 -14.12
CA ASP A 150 28.54 -5.23 -15.32
C ASP A 150 27.80 -3.92 -14.99
N ALA A 151 26.82 -3.98 -14.08
CA ALA A 151 26.04 -2.82 -13.67
C ALA A 151 26.84 -1.77 -12.89
N LEU A 152 27.96 -2.14 -12.24
CA LEU A 152 28.85 -1.20 -11.54
C LEU A 152 29.43 -0.13 -12.47
N GLY A 153 29.62 -0.46 -13.76
CA GLY A 153 30.10 0.46 -14.78
C GLY A 153 29.05 1.47 -15.28
N GLY A 154 27.79 1.34 -14.85
CA GLY A 154 26.68 2.17 -15.29
C GLY A 154 26.59 3.55 -14.62
N ASP A 155 25.99 4.50 -15.34
CA ASP A 155 25.80 5.89 -14.90
C ASP A 155 24.67 6.05 -13.87
N ASP A 156 23.66 5.17 -13.88
CA ASP A 156 22.50 5.27 -12.98
C ASP A 156 22.59 4.26 -11.82
N PRO A 157 22.90 4.69 -10.58
CA PRO A 157 23.00 3.77 -9.44
C PRO A 157 21.65 3.13 -9.07
N ALA A 158 20.52 3.62 -9.58
CA ALA A 158 19.22 2.99 -9.34
C ALA A 158 19.11 1.60 -9.99
N THR A 159 19.94 1.28 -10.99
CA THR A 159 19.95 -0.06 -11.63
C THR A 159 20.55 -1.13 -10.71
N LEU A 160 21.33 -0.75 -9.69
CA LEU A 160 21.92 -1.68 -8.74
C LEU A 160 20.90 -2.25 -7.76
N LEU A 161 19.81 -1.52 -7.48
CA LEU A 161 18.85 -1.91 -6.46
C LEU A 161 18.15 -3.26 -6.72
N PRO A 162 17.58 -3.53 -7.91
CA PRO A 162 16.97 -4.83 -8.19
C PRO A 162 17.99 -5.98 -8.18
N LEU A 163 19.21 -5.72 -8.65
CA LEU A 163 20.27 -6.71 -8.67
C LEU A 163 20.74 -7.04 -7.24
N LEU A 164 20.86 -6.04 -6.38
CA LEU A 164 21.17 -6.25 -4.96
C LEU A 164 20.05 -7.01 -4.25
N GLU A 165 18.79 -6.66 -4.47
CA GLU A 165 17.64 -7.36 -3.88
C GLU A 165 17.66 -8.86 -4.19
N THR A 166 17.87 -9.23 -5.45
CA THR A 166 18.02 -10.64 -5.84
C THR A 166 19.32 -11.27 -5.33
N ALA A 167 20.40 -10.50 -5.19
CA ALA A 167 21.66 -11.02 -4.65
C ALA A 167 21.57 -11.38 -3.15
N SER A 168 20.73 -10.70 -2.37
CA SER A 168 20.52 -10.96 -0.94
C SER A 168 20.22 -12.43 -0.66
N GLU A 169 19.34 -13.04 -1.46
CA GLU A 169 18.97 -14.45 -1.35
C GLU A 169 20.17 -15.39 -1.57
N HIS A 170 21.00 -15.07 -2.55
CA HIS A 170 22.14 -15.89 -2.95
C HIS A 170 23.31 -15.85 -1.96
N VAL A 171 23.50 -14.70 -1.29
CA VAL A 171 24.60 -14.53 -0.32
C VAL A 171 24.19 -14.88 1.12
N ARG A 172 22.90 -15.04 1.42
CA ARG A 172 22.40 -15.22 2.79
C ARG A 172 23.02 -16.38 3.56
N ASP A 173 23.18 -17.53 2.91
CA ASP A 173 23.71 -18.75 3.56
C ASP A 173 25.20 -18.64 3.89
N SER A 174 25.96 -17.89 3.09
CA SER A 174 27.41 -17.77 3.22
C SER A 174 27.87 -16.48 3.90
N HIS A 175 27.08 -15.40 3.78
CA HIS A 175 27.39 -14.05 4.22
C HIS A 175 26.12 -13.34 4.75
N PRO A 176 25.55 -13.79 5.89
CA PRO A 176 24.29 -13.26 6.41
C PRO A 176 24.34 -11.75 6.72
N ASP A 177 25.44 -11.24 7.27
CA ASP A 177 25.60 -9.81 7.55
C ASP A 177 25.53 -8.94 6.29
N LEU A 178 26.03 -9.46 5.16
CA LEU A 178 25.96 -8.78 3.86
C LEU A 178 24.52 -8.77 3.32
N ALA A 179 23.81 -9.89 3.47
CA ALA A 179 22.41 -10.00 3.08
C ALA A 179 21.51 -9.02 3.86
N ASP A 180 21.70 -8.93 5.18
CA ASP A 180 20.92 -8.01 6.03
C ASP A 180 21.21 -6.54 5.70
N HIS A 181 22.47 -6.22 5.35
CA HIS A 181 22.84 -4.89 4.90
C HIS A 181 22.21 -4.53 3.54
N ILE A 182 22.15 -5.50 2.62
CA ILE A 182 21.44 -5.35 1.34
C ILE A 182 19.96 -5.08 1.59
N ASP A 183 19.30 -5.89 2.43
CA ASP A 183 17.87 -5.75 2.75
C ASP A 183 17.55 -4.38 3.36
N THR A 184 18.45 -3.87 4.21
CA THR A 184 18.31 -2.54 4.81
C THR A 184 18.31 -1.45 3.72
N LEU A 185 19.21 -1.55 2.73
CA LEU A 185 19.31 -0.59 1.64
C LEU A 185 18.11 -0.68 0.68
N THR A 186 17.66 -1.87 0.32
CA THR A 186 16.51 -2.07 -0.57
C THR A 186 15.22 -1.64 0.10
N THR A 187 15.06 -1.92 1.40
CA THR A 187 13.93 -1.43 2.22
C THR A 187 13.91 0.10 2.28
N ALA A 188 15.05 0.75 2.56
CA ALA A 188 15.12 2.20 2.59
C ALA A 188 14.75 2.85 1.24
N ALA A 189 15.09 2.21 0.11
CA ALA A 189 14.67 2.65 -1.21
C ALA A 189 13.15 2.47 -1.43
N GLN A 190 12.59 1.36 -0.96
CA GLN A 190 11.17 1.05 -1.04
C GLN A 190 10.32 2.01 -0.18
N ASP A 191 10.73 2.27 1.05
CA ASP A 191 10.09 3.26 1.92
C ASP A 191 10.05 4.65 1.26
N ARG A 192 11.13 5.01 0.55
CA ARG A 192 11.20 6.28 -0.17
C ARG A 192 10.24 6.34 -1.36
N ARG A 193 10.02 5.22 -2.05
CA ARG A 193 9.04 5.05 -3.14
C ARG A 193 7.62 5.20 -2.61
N ASP A 194 7.32 4.56 -1.49
CA ASP A 194 5.97 4.52 -0.90
C ASP A 194 5.60 5.88 -0.32
N ALA A 195 6.51 6.53 0.40
CA ALA A 195 6.31 7.90 0.90
C ALA A 195 6.05 8.91 -0.23
N ALA A 196 6.77 8.80 -1.36
CA ALA A 196 6.55 9.68 -2.52
C ALA A 196 5.24 9.40 -3.25
N THR A 197 4.77 8.16 -3.21
CA THR A 197 3.49 7.76 -3.81
C THR A 197 2.32 8.25 -2.94
N ALA A 198 2.47 8.19 -1.61
CA ALA A 198 1.51 8.69 -0.64
C ALA A 198 1.40 10.24 -0.65
N ASP A 199 2.52 10.97 -0.68
CA ASP A 199 2.52 12.46 -0.78
C ASP A 199 1.86 12.98 -2.08
N HIS A 200 1.80 12.14 -3.12
CA HIS A 200 1.04 12.45 -4.34
C HIS A 200 -0.44 12.08 -4.26
N HIS A 201 -0.82 11.22 -3.33
CA HIS A 201 -2.21 10.88 -3.04
C HIS A 201 -2.90 12.01 -2.26
N ASP A 202 -2.18 12.65 -1.33
CA ASP A 202 -2.69 13.67 -0.41
C ASP A 202 -2.71 15.10 -0.99
N ARG A 203 -2.22 15.32 -2.23
CA ARG A 203 -2.30 16.60 -2.97
C ARG A 203 -3.40 16.60 -4.04
#